data_AF-A0A1G9BZ89-F1
#
_entry.id   AF-A0A1G9BZ89-F1
#
_cell.length_a   1.000
_cell.length_b   1.000
_cell.length_c   1.000
_cell.angle_alpha   90.00
_cell.angle_beta   90.00
_cell.angle_gamma   90.00
#
_symmetry.space_group_name_H-M   'P 1'
#
loop_
_entity.id
_entity.type
_entity.pdbx_description
1 polymer ?
#
loop_
_entity_poly.entity_id
_entity_poly.type
_entity_poly.pdbx_seq_one_letter_code
_entity_poly.pdbx_strand_id
1 'polypeptide(L)'
;MNKTFTPQNSADNIVSTTLSEKSFNQFIQHQGKTLTTPQHLSPFINVDRQKYFEWEQKNSFNKSFLDDFKKRMDSATYAKMRGGISHTLLTAQRSFPAYKFLVKEFINDEWTSAVSPHKAFHRDHIVHQPMTAYVAMVLLGGVREDHGSNKNFNLNLLSKAATQLKEATDCQYLRDYMKELRFPKQIYQGNFPQSLYEQCVKESTYLASLFHDIGYPYQFVGKIQNNLRDHSQVLVSLDSLAGSIGKAYKNRLVFHPLDGYRTHSRSAPSTWKDKYFEIIKEGLRSTHGMHSALNFLFLNDRIRKFPDDPDQSPLSRFCLEWAAKAILMHDMCGLYIGRDKKGKIEIKHKHLRIRFRTSPLSYILALADCIQNFGRVNAKFSKIKRMSEQDKTKEEILQIQYGSKCSKVELEFDTKSKELTIVSYYPNIGDVIENNTKYMPEQERLFFNPDFGYLDSEGTGISRILLRAKHDPDHTPASP
;
A
#
# COMPACT_ATOMS: atom_id res chain seq x y z
N MET A 1 -14.50 -59.39 -0.55
CA MET A 1 -14.52 -58.34 0.49
C MET A 1 -14.15 -57.02 -0.17
N ASN A 2 -15.16 -56.22 -0.53
CA ASN A 2 -14.97 -54.89 -1.11
C ASN A 2 -14.65 -53.90 0.01
N LYS A 3 -13.43 -53.34 0.01
CA LYS A 3 -13.09 -52.18 0.84
C LYS A 3 -13.69 -50.94 0.18
N THR A 4 -14.76 -50.43 0.79
CA THR A 4 -15.33 -49.11 0.52
C THR A 4 -14.27 -48.07 0.79
N PHE A 5 -13.87 -47.33 -0.25
CA PHE A 5 -13.00 -46.17 -0.16
C PHE A 5 -13.85 -45.00 0.34
N THR A 6 -13.75 -44.67 1.63
CA THR A 6 -14.31 -43.42 2.16
C THR A 6 -13.39 -42.28 1.75
N PRO A 7 -13.87 -41.24 1.04
CA PRO A 7 -13.04 -40.07 0.77
C PRO A 7 -12.70 -39.40 2.10
N GLN A 8 -11.41 -39.29 2.42
CA GLN A 8 -10.96 -38.40 3.50
C GLN A 8 -11.39 -36.97 3.17
N ASN A 9 -12.14 -36.36 4.08
CA ASN A 9 -12.66 -34.99 3.97
C ASN A 9 -11.54 -33.99 3.60
N SER A 10 -11.80 -33.15 2.60
CA SER A 10 -10.91 -32.07 2.13
C SER A 10 -10.61 -30.99 3.18
N ALA A 11 -11.35 -30.95 4.29
CA ALA A 11 -11.22 -29.95 5.35
C ALA A 11 -9.89 -29.99 6.11
N ASP A 12 -9.15 -31.12 6.07
CA ASP A 12 -7.91 -31.26 6.84
C ASP A 12 -6.70 -30.51 6.26
N ASN A 13 -6.77 -29.99 5.03
CA ASN A 13 -5.63 -29.33 4.38
C ASN A 13 -5.69 -27.79 4.40
N ILE A 14 -6.80 -27.21 4.85
CA ILE A 14 -6.99 -25.76 4.84
C ILE A 14 -6.56 -25.17 6.18
N VAL A 15 -5.73 -24.13 6.13
CA VAL A 15 -5.41 -23.27 7.27
C VAL A 15 -5.99 -21.89 7.00
N SER A 16 -6.57 -21.23 8.01
CA SER A 16 -7.18 -19.91 7.80
C SER A 16 -6.89 -18.90 8.91
N THR A 17 -7.03 -17.61 8.59
CA THR A 17 -7.01 -16.51 9.55
C THR A 17 -8.06 -15.46 9.16
N THR A 18 -8.66 -14.81 10.15
CA THR A 18 -9.67 -13.76 9.95
C THR A 18 -9.10 -12.39 10.26
N LEU A 19 -9.17 -11.50 9.29
CA LEU A 19 -8.78 -10.11 9.38
C LEU A 19 -10.04 -9.24 9.53
N SER A 20 -10.10 -8.44 10.58
CA SER A 20 -11.25 -7.61 10.90
C SER A 20 -10.81 -6.34 11.62
N GLU A 21 -11.73 -5.39 11.80
CA GLU A 21 -11.47 -4.22 12.64
C GLU A 21 -11.12 -4.62 14.08
N LYS A 22 -11.76 -5.67 14.61
CA LYS A 22 -11.45 -6.20 15.94
C LYS A 22 -10.01 -6.70 16.03
N SER A 23 -9.57 -7.52 15.08
CA SER A 23 -8.21 -8.07 15.08
C SER A 23 -7.15 -6.98 14.80
N PHE A 24 -7.48 -5.98 13.98
CA PHE A 24 -6.66 -4.77 13.81
C PHE A 24 -6.55 -3.96 15.11
N ASN A 25 -7.66 -3.73 15.81
CA ASN A 25 -7.67 -3.01 17.08
C ASN A 25 -6.83 -3.75 18.15
N GLN A 26 -6.89 -5.08 18.18
CA GLN A 26 -6.00 -5.89 19.01
C GLN A 26 -4.53 -5.73 18.60
N PHE A 27 -4.24 -5.71 17.29
CA PHE A 27 -2.90 -5.47 16.76
C PHE A 27 -2.34 -4.08 17.11
N ILE A 28 -3.17 -3.05 17.27
CA ILE A 28 -2.65 -1.74 17.73
C ILE A 28 -2.59 -1.62 19.27
N GLN A 29 -3.29 -2.49 20.03
CA GLN A 29 -3.46 -2.42 21.49
C GLN A 29 -2.71 -3.51 22.31
N HIS A 30 -2.03 -4.46 21.67
CA HIS A 30 -1.65 -5.75 22.29
C HIS A 30 -0.96 -5.63 23.67
N GLN A 31 -1.59 -6.28 24.66
CA GLN A 31 -1.18 -6.41 26.07
C GLN A 31 -1.28 -5.14 26.96
N GLY A 32 -2.20 -4.21 26.66
CA GLY A 32 -2.33 -2.98 27.48
C GLY A 32 -1.10 -2.05 27.37
N LYS A 33 -0.21 -2.36 26.44
CA LYS A 33 0.90 -1.54 25.96
C LYS A 33 0.61 -1.23 24.50
N THR A 34 0.74 0.03 24.10
CA THR A 34 0.62 0.42 22.68
C THR A 34 1.57 -0.44 21.84
N LEU A 35 1.07 -1.21 20.86
CA LEU A 35 1.92 -2.15 20.14
C LEU A 35 2.98 -1.42 19.33
N THR A 36 4.20 -1.93 19.48
CA THR A 36 5.46 -1.59 18.86
C THR A 36 5.41 -1.80 17.35
N THR A 37 5.41 -0.68 16.64
CA THR A 37 5.92 -0.60 15.27
C THR A 37 7.24 -1.37 15.17
N PRO A 38 7.57 -2.03 14.04
CA PRO A 38 8.92 -2.58 13.86
C PRO A 38 9.97 -1.50 14.18
N GLN A 39 10.80 -1.78 15.18
CA GLN A 39 11.78 -0.85 15.76
C GLN A 39 13.16 -1.53 15.84
N HIS A 40 13.40 -2.53 15.00
CA HIS A 40 14.61 -3.33 15.06
C HIS A 40 15.83 -2.51 14.62
N LEU A 41 15.65 -1.48 13.79
CA LEU A 41 16.67 -0.59 13.26
C LEU A 41 16.37 0.87 13.69
N SER A 42 16.65 1.20 14.96
CA SER A 42 16.47 2.57 15.52
C SER A 42 17.81 3.24 15.86
N PRO A 43 18.00 4.55 15.57
CA PRO A 43 17.11 5.42 14.81
C PRO A 43 17.17 5.11 13.31
N PHE A 44 16.00 4.93 12.70
CA PHE A 44 15.89 4.57 11.29
C PHE A 44 16.30 5.73 10.36
N ILE A 45 16.19 6.99 10.79
CA ILE A 45 16.65 8.17 10.01
C ILE A 45 17.40 9.16 10.91
N ASN A 46 18.56 9.65 10.46
CA ASN A 46 19.24 10.79 11.06
C ASN A 46 18.70 12.10 10.45
N VAL A 47 18.04 12.91 11.29
CA VAL A 47 17.33 14.14 10.89
C VAL A 47 18.26 15.35 11.02
N ASP A 48 18.25 16.21 10.02
CA ASP A 48 18.82 17.56 10.13
C ASP A 48 17.89 18.42 10.99
N ARG A 49 18.29 18.64 12.26
CA ARG A 49 17.47 19.36 13.25
C ARG A 49 17.13 20.78 12.81
N GLN A 50 18.05 21.47 12.12
CA GLN A 50 17.81 22.84 11.67
C GLN A 50 16.75 22.85 10.56
N LYS A 51 16.94 22.03 9.50
CA LYS A 51 15.96 21.92 8.41
C LYS A 51 14.58 21.49 8.94
N TYR A 52 14.56 20.55 9.89
CA TYR A 52 13.34 20.10 10.54
C TYR A 52 12.64 21.25 11.27
N PHE A 53 13.37 22.02 12.08
CA PHE A 53 12.79 23.15 12.83
C PHE A 53 12.28 24.27 11.92
N GLU A 54 13.03 24.62 10.87
CA GLU A 54 12.61 25.59 9.85
C GLU A 54 11.30 25.16 9.15
N TRP A 55 11.14 23.86 8.88
CA TRP A 55 9.91 23.30 8.33
C TRP A 55 8.76 23.27 9.33
N GLU A 56 9.05 22.96 10.59
CA GLU A 56 8.06 22.91 11.67
C GLU A 56 7.43 24.27 11.94
N GLN A 57 8.23 25.35 11.92
CA GLN A 57 7.71 26.71 12.07
C GLN A 57 6.73 27.09 10.96
N LYS A 58 6.97 26.65 9.72
CA LYS A 58 6.13 26.95 8.55
C LYS A 58 4.84 26.13 8.52
N ASN A 59 4.83 24.93 9.11
CA ASN A 59 3.77 23.93 8.92
C ASN A 59 3.19 23.42 10.25
N SER A 60 3.15 24.27 11.29
CA SER A 60 2.80 23.85 12.65
C SER A 60 1.42 23.18 12.73
N PHE A 61 1.34 22.06 13.44
CA PHE A 61 0.08 21.35 13.70
C PHE A 61 -0.67 22.05 14.85
N ASN A 62 -1.90 22.54 14.64
CA ASN A 62 -2.66 23.29 15.64
C ASN A 62 -3.88 22.51 16.14
N LYS A 63 -4.29 22.76 17.38
CA LYS A 63 -5.42 22.11 18.04
C LYS A 63 -6.74 22.33 17.30
N SER A 64 -6.93 23.52 16.71
CA SER A 64 -8.14 23.87 15.96
C SER A 64 -8.43 22.91 14.80
N PHE A 65 -7.39 22.38 14.16
CA PHE A 65 -7.55 21.37 13.10
C PHE A 65 -8.25 20.10 13.60
N LEU A 66 -7.85 19.56 14.76
CA LEU A 66 -8.49 18.37 15.34
C LEU A 66 -9.92 18.65 15.81
N ASP A 67 -10.16 19.85 16.33
CA ASP A 67 -11.49 20.27 16.75
C ASP A 67 -12.44 20.38 15.55
N ASP A 68 -11.97 20.90 14.41
CA ASP A 68 -12.75 20.96 13.17
C ASP A 68 -12.94 19.58 12.55
N PHE A 69 -11.90 18.74 12.56
CA PHE A 69 -11.99 17.35 12.10
C PHE A 69 -13.05 16.56 12.89
N LYS A 70 -13.12 16.75 14.21
CA LYS A 70 -14.13 16.10 15.08
C LYS A 70 -15.56 16.50 14.74
N LYS A 71 -15.81 17.75 14.32
CA LYS A 71 -17.17 18.24 14.01
C LYS A 71 -17.78 17.62 12.75
N ARG A 72 -16.99 16.96 11.89
CA ARG A 72 -17.39 16.55 10.54
C ARG A 72 -17.91 15.12 10.42
N MET A 73 -17.80 14.35 11.49
CA MET A 73 -18.17 12.92 11.49
C MET A 73 -18.75 12.52 12.85
N ASP A 74 -19.42 11.38 12.87
CA ASP A 74 -19.89 10.79 14.11
C ASP A 74 -18.71 10.39 15.03
N SER A 75 -19.02 10.18 16.31
CA SER A 75 -18.01 9.89 17.33
C SER A 75 -17.21 8.61 17.06
N ALA A 76 -17.84 7.58 16.48
CA ALA A 76 -17.20 6.31 16.21
C ALA A 76 -16.21 6.43 15.04
N THR A 77 -16.63 7.07 13.95
CA THR A 77 -15.79 7.36 12.79
C THR A 77 -14.61 8.26 13.19
N TYR A 78 -14.85 9.29 14.01
CA TYR A 78 -13.77 10.15 14.52
C TYR A 78 -12.74 9.38 15.35
N ALA A 79 -13.21 8.55 16.29
CA ALA A 79 -12.31 7.76 17.13
C ALA A 79 -11.41 6.85 16.29
N LYS A 80 -11.98 6.23 15.25
CA LYS A 80 -11.26 5.37 14.31
C LYS A 80 -10.21 6.13 13.49
N MET A 81 -10.59 7.24 12.86
CA MET A 81 -9.68 8.10 12.10
C MET A 81 -8.54 8.59 12.98
N ARG A 82 -8.86 9.11 14.18
CA ARG A 82 -7.88 9.57 15.16
C ARG A 82 -6.90 8.45 15.55
N GLY A 83 -7.39 7.23 15.73
CA GLY A 83 -6.56 6.05 16.00
C GLY A 83 -5.55 5.79 14.87
N GLY A 84 -6.02 5.78 13.61
CA GLY A 84 -5.16 5.61 12.44
C GLY A 84 -4.10 6.70 12.29
N ILE A 85 -4.49 7.97 12.48
CA ILE A 85 -3.56 9.12 12.49
C ILE A 85 -2.51 8.96 13.58
N SER A 86 -2.95 8.64 14.80
CA SER A 86 -2.06 8.53 15.96
C SER A 86 -1.03 7.41 15.75
N HIS A 87 -1.47 6.25 15.26
CA HIS A 87 -0.59 5.14 14.95
C HIS A 87 0.45 5.50 13.86
N THR A 88 -0.01 6.15 12.79
CA THR A 88 0.87 6.58 11.69
C THR A 88 1.87 7.62 12.17
N LEU A 89 1.44 8.63 12.94
CA LEU A 89 2.32 9.66 13.51
C LEU A 89 3.36 9.07 14.48
N LEU A 90 2.96 8.16 15.37
CA LEU A 90 3.88 7.48 16.30
C LEU A 90 4.98 6.73 15.55
N THR A 91 4.63 6.08 14.44
CA THR A 91 5.63 5.44 13.55
C THR A 91 6.50 6.49 12.87
N ALA A 92 5.86 7.46 12.23
CA ALA A 92 6.51 8.46 11.40
C ALA A 92 7.54 9.29 12.17
N GLN A 93 7.30 9.62 13.43
CA GLN A 93 8.26 10.35 14.27
C GLN A 93 9.67 9.72 14.30
N ARG A 94 9.79 8.41 14.06
CA ARG A 94 11.07 7.68 14.11
C ARG A 94 11.62 7.35 12.74
N SER A 95 10.74 7.07 11.78
CA SER A 95 11.10 6.49 10.49
C SER A 95 10.75 7.34 9.28
N PHE A 96 9.89 8.35 9.44
CA PHE A 96 9.57 9.33 8.40
C PHE A 96 9.05 10.65 9.01
N PRO A 97 9.89 11.42 9.72
CA PRO A 97 9.42 12.57 10.52
C PRO A 97 8.74 13.66 9.69
N ALA A 98 9.05 13.74 8.40
CA ALA A 98 8.46 14.71 7.48
C ALA A 98 6.93 14.54 7.33
N TYR A 99 6.39 13.34 7.61
CA TYR A 99 4.95 13.11 7.59
C TYR A 99 4.18 14.09 8.50
N LYS A 100 4.77 14.51 9.63
CA LYS A 100 4.14 15.47 10.57
C LYS A 100 3.70 16.76 9.88
N PHE A 101 4.49 17.23 8.90
CA PHE A 101 4.23 18.48 8.19
C PHE A 101 3.16 18.34 7.12
N LEU A 102 2.88 17.11 6.71
CA LEU A 102 1.88 16.81 5.71
C LEU A 102 0.50 16.55 6.29
N VAL A 103 0.42 16.02 7.51
CA VAL A 103 -0.83 15.50 8.11
C VAL A 103 -2.04 16.44 7.91
N LYS A 104 -1.86 17.76 7.97
CA LYS A 104 -2.95 18.72 7.72
C LYS A 104 -3.45 18.73 6.27
N GLU A 105 -2.53 18.69 5.32
CA GLU A 105 -2.83 18.66 3.89
C GLU A 105 -3.48 17.34 3.45
N PHE A 106 -3.18 16.25 4.17
CA PHE A 106 -3.73 14.92 3.90
C PHE A 106 -5.06 14.65 4.60
N ILE A 107 -5.45 15.49 5.56
CA ILE A 107 -6.65 15.29 6.37
C ILE A 107 -7.50 16.56 6.27
N ASN A 108 -7.66 17.11 5.07
CA ASN A 108 -8.58 18.21 4.81
C ASN A 108 -9.83 17.71 4.06
N ASP A 109 -10.90 18.52 4.05
CA ASP A 109 -12.17 18.16 3.38
C ASP A 109 -12.00 17.96 1.89
N GLU A 110 -11.04 18.66 1.31
CA GLU A 110 -10.66 18.50 -0.10
C GLU A 110 -10.09 17.11 -0.33
N TRP A 111 -9.32 16.51 0.57
CA TRP A 111 -8.81 15.17 0.38
C TRP A 111 -9.89 14.09 0.50
N THR A 112 -10.81 14.23 1.46
CA THR A 112 -11.96 13.30 1.56
C THR A 112 -12.95 13.47 0.41
N SER A 113 -13.10 14.68 -0.15
CA SER A 113 -14.04 14.99 -1.24
C SER A 113 -13.45 14.87 -2.66
N ALA A 114 -12.20 15.24 -2.88
CA ALA A 114 -11.51 15.30 -4.18
C ALA A 114 -11.03 13.94 -4.69
N VAL A 115 -10.77 12.99 -3.78
CA VAL A 115 -10.15 11.70 -4.17
C VAL A 115 -11.16 10.69 -4.73
N SER A 116 -12.48 10.94 -4.67
CA SER A 116 -13.46 9.99 -5.25
C SER A 116 -14.84 10.53 -5.67
N PRO A 117 -14.96 11.55 -6.54
CA PRO A 117 -16.17 11.67 -7.36
C PRO A 117 -16.28 10.57 -8.44
N HIS A 118 -15.21 9.79 -8.67
CA HIS A 118 -15.12 8.79 -9.76
C HIS A 118 -15.70 7.40 -9.42
N LYS A 119 -16.09 7.17 -8.18
CA LYS A 119 -16.84 5.99 -7.72
C LYS A 119 -18.03 6.56 -6.96
N ALA A 120 -19.20 5.93 -6.96
CA ALA A 120 -20.41 6.48 -6.31
C ALA A 120 -20.31 6.61 -4.76
N PHE A 121 -19.10 6.71 -4.20
CA PHE A 121 -18.76 6.62 -2.78
C PHE A 121 -17.33 7.12 -2.51
N HIS A 122 -17.09 7.70 -1.31
CA HIS A 122 -15.79 8.23 -0.90
C HIS A 122 -15.02 7.21 -0.06
N ARG A 123 -13.73 7.01 -0.37
CA ARG A 123 -12.85 6.05 0.31
C ARG A 123 -11.88 6.80 1.21
N ASP A 124 -11.75 6.37 2.45
CA ASP A 124 -10.70 6.87 3.34
C ASP A 124 -9.36 6.18 3.05
N HIS A 125 -8.27 6.93 3.21
CA HIS A 125 -6.91 6.38 3.19
C HIS A 125 -6.17 6.48 4.54
N ILE A 126 -6.74 7.18 5.54
CA ILE A 126 -6.12 7.41 6.86
C ILE A 126 -6.10 6.12 7.68
N VAL A 127 -7.19 5.36 7.64
CA VAL A 127 -7.35 4.08 8.34
C VAL A 127 -6.89 2.93 7.45
N HIS A 128 -7.06 3.07 6.14
CA HIS A 128 -6.57 2.12 5.15
C HIS A 128 -5.07 1.84 5.29
N GLN A 129 -4.22 2.88 5.34
CA GLN A 129 -2.76 2.75 5.46
C GLN A 129 -2.31 1.88 6.65
N PRO A 130 -2.71 2.17 7.91
CA PRO A 130 -2.32 1.34 9.05
C PRO A 130 -2.97 -0.05 9.03
N MET A 131 -4.17 -0.21 8.46
CA MET A 131 -4.75 -1.54 8.24
C MET A 131 -3.96 -2.34 7.20
N THR A 132 -3.49 -1.73 6.11
CA THR A 132 -2.62 -2.38 5.11
C THR A 132 -1.31 -2.81 5.76
N ALA A 133 -0.74 -1.98 6.65
CA ALA A 133 0.45 -2.35 7.42
C ALA A 133 0.21 -3.57 8.31
N TYR A 134 -0.95 -3.64 8.99
CA TYR A 134 -1.36 -4.82 9.76
C TYR A 134 -1.45 -6.07 8.88
N VAL A 135 -2.15 -6.01 7.74
CA VAL A 135 -2.25 -7.12 6.79
C VAL A 135 -0.87 -7.58 6.34
N ALA A 136 0.00 -6.64 5.97
CA ALA A 136 1.37 -6.96 5.57
C ALA A 136 2.14 -7.67 6.70
N MET A 137 1.98 -7.26 7.95
CA MET A 137 2.61 -7.95 9.09
C MET A 137 2.03 -9.35 9.32
N VAL A 138 0.75 -9.58 9.08
CA VAL A 138 0.15 -10.94 9.10
C VAL A 138 0.77 -11.81 8.00
N LEU A 139 0.89 -11.29 6.77
CA LEU A 139 1.50 -12.03 5.65
C LEU A 139 2.97 -12.39 5.90
N LEU A 140 3.70 -11.53 6.61
CA LEU A 140 5.07 -11.79 7.05
C LEU A 140 5.16 -12.82 8.21
N GLY A 141 4.05 -13.24 8.80
CA GLY A 141 4.03 -14.14 9.96
C GLY A 141 4.36 -13.45 11.29
N GLY A 142 4.21 -12.12 11.35
CA GLY A 142 4.55 -11.30 12.51
C GLY A 142 3.46 -11.24 13.59
N VAL A 143 2.24 -11.68 13.30
CA VAL A 143 1.12 -11.73 14.25
C VAL A 143 0.84 -13.19 14.58
N ARG A 144 1.25 -13.62 15.77
CA ARG A 144 0.79 -14.90 16.33
C ARG A 144 -0.43 -14.61 17.19
N GLU A 145 -1.59 -15.10 16.78
CA GLU A 145 -2.75 -15.14 17.66
C GLU A 145 -2.54 -16.28 18.65
N ASP A 146 -2.34 -15.96 19.94
CA ASP A 146 -2.25 -16.94 21.04
C ASP A 146 -3.62 -17.60 21.37
N HIS A 147 -4.53 -17.70 20.40
CA HIS A 147 -5.89 -18.20 20.60
C HIS A 147 -6.08 -19.58 19.95
N GLY A 148 -5.56 -20.61 20.61
CA GLY A 148 -6.21 -21.92 20.80
C GLY A 148 -6.68 -22.77 19.60
N SER A 149 -6.49 -22.36 18.34
CA SER A 149 -6.88 -23.19 17.18
C SER A 149 -5.65 -23.82 16.52
N ASN A 150 -5.70 -25.15 16.38
CA ASN A 150 -4.54 -26.04 16.18
C ASN A 150 -3.93 -26.03 14.76
N LYS A 151 -4.10 -24.96 13.97
CA LYS A 151 -3.44 -24.79 12.65
C LYS A 151 -3.17 -23.30 12.39
N ASN A 152 -2.02 -22.81 12.86
CA ASN A 152 -1.65 -21.41 12.65
C ASN A 152 -1.41 -21.13 11.17
N PHE A 153 -2.28 -20.34 10.55
CA PHE A 153 -2.06 -19.79 9.20
C PHE A 153 -0.69 -19.09 9.15
N ASN A 154 0.20 -19.57 8.30
CA ASN A 154 1.52 -18.97 8.12
C ASN A 154 2.05 -19.20 6.71
N LEU A 155 2.00 -18.15 5.89
CA LEU A 155 2.63 -18.15 4.56
C LEU A 155 4.16 -17.99 4.65
N ASN A 156 4.67 -17.51 5.79
CA ASN A 156 6.07 -17.19 6.07
C ASN A 156 6.73 -16.40 4.93
N LEU A 157 6.09 -15.32 4.47
CA LEU A 157 6.67 -14.50 3.40
C LEU A 157 7.92 -13.74 3.87
N LEU A 158 8.12 -13.56 5.18
CA LEU A 158 9.29 -12.90 5.75
C LEU A 158 10.59 -13.65 5.44
N SER A 159 10.70 -14.90 5.89
CA SER A 159 11.93 -15.67 5.66
C SER A 159 12.16 -15.89 4.17
N LYS A 160 11.08 -16.10 3.38
CA LYS A 160 11.18 -16.24 1.91
C LYS A 160 11.73 -14.96 1.26
N ALA A 161 11.19 -13.79 1.60
CA ALA A 161 11.65 -12.50 1.06
C ALA A 161 13.07 -12.17 1.50
N ALA A 162 13.43 -12.49 2.74
CA ALA A 162 14.79 -12.33 3.25
C ALA A 162 15.79 -13.23 2.51
N THR A 163 15.42 -14.48 2.21
CA THR A 163 16.22 -15.38 1.35
C THR A 163 16.36 -14.82 -0.07
N GLN A 164 15.29 -14.28 -0.66
CA GLN A 164 15.39 -13.63 -1.98
C GLN A 164 16.43 -12.50 -1.95
N LEU A 165 16.36 -11.62 -0.95
CA LEU A 165 17.31 -10.52 -0.80
C LEU A 165 18.75 -11.02 -0.59
N LYS A 166 18.93 -12.02 0.27
CA LYS A 166 20.25 -12.55 0.66
C LYS A 166 21.00 -13.20 -0.50
N GLU A 167 20.35 -14.06 -1.27
CA GLU A 167 21.06 -14.97 -2.19
C GLU A 167 20.43 -15.16 -3.58
N ALA A 168 19.18 -14.76 -3.82
CA ALA A 168 18.55 -15.02 -5.12
C ALA A 168 19.15 -14.16 -6.24
N THR A 169 19.40 -14.78 -7.40
CA THR A 169 19.94 -14.12 -8.60
C THR A 169 19.04 -12.99 -9.10
N ASP A 170 17.72 -13.18 -9.03
CA ASP A 170 16.72 -12.21 -9.49
C ASP A 170 16.69 -10.93 -8.63
N CYS A 171 17.26 -10.98 -7.43
CA CYS A 171 17.42 -9.85 -6.51
C CYS A 171 18.85 -9.30 -6.49
N GLN A 172 19.73 -9.69 -7.43
CA GLN A 172 21.11 -9.19 -7.49
C GLN A 172 21.20 -7.66 -7.53
N TYR A 173 20.27 -6.99 -8.22
CA TYR A 173 20.24 -5.53 -8.27
C TYR A 173 20.07 -4.86 -6.89
N LEU A 174 19.43 -5.52 -5.92
CA LEU A 174 19.32 -5.01 -4.55
C LEU A 174 20.68 -5.04 -3.85
N ARG A 175 21.44 -6.13 -4.06
CA ARG A 175 22.79 -6.30 -3.50
C ARG A 175 23.80 -5.39 -4.19
N ASP A 176 23.68 -5.21 -5.50
CA ASP A 176 24.48 -4.23 -6.24
C ASP A 176 24.23 -2.81 -5.72
N TYR A 177 22.97 -2.48 -5.45
CA TYR A 177 22.63 -1.19 -4.87
C TYR A 177 23.15 -1.04 -3.42
N MET A 178 23.11 -2.10 -2.59
CA MET A 178 23.78 -2.10 -1.28
C MET A 178 25.29 -1.85 -1.40
N LYS A 179 25.95 -2.43 -2.42
CA LYS A 179 27.37 -2.18 -2.71
C LYS A 179 27.61 -0.72 -3.10
N GLU A 180 26.75 -0.12 -3.92
CA GLU A 180 26.81 1.31 -4.28
C GLU A 180 26.64 2.23 -3.06
N LEU A 181 25.80 1.82 -2.10
CA LEU A 181 25.65 2.46 -0.80
C LEU A 181 26.81 2.21 0.18
N ARG A 182 27.88 1.53 -0.25
CA ARG A 182 29.09 1.22 0.55
C ARG A 182 28.82 0.35 1.78
N PHE A 183 27.86 -0.56 1.71
CA PHE A 183 27.71 -1.58 2.74
C PHE A 183 28.99 -2.42 2.88
N PRO A 184 29.29 -2.97 4.08
CA PRO A 184 30.31 -3.99 4.24
C PRO A 184 30.13 -5.14 3.25
N LYS A 185 31.25 -5.62 2.68
CA LYS A 185 31.26 -6.67 1.65
C LYS A 185 30.50 -7.92 2.06
N GLN A 186 30.56 -8.28 3.33
CA GLN A 186 29.85 -9.43 3.90
C GLN A 186 28.33 -9.31 3.76
N ILE A 187 27.76 -8.10 3.81
CA ILE A 187 26.31 -7.89 3.72
C ILE A 187 25.82 -8.05 2.27
N TYR A 188 26.44 -7.38 1.29
CA TYR A 188 25.98 -7.49 -0.09
C TYR A 188 26.42 -8.81 -0.78
N GLN A 189 27.28 -9.61 -0.15
CA GLN A 189 27.62 -10.97 -0.59
C GLN A 189 26.73 -12.06 0.02
N GLY A 190 25.77 -11.73 0.88
CA GLY A 190 24.88 -12.72 1.49
C GLY A 190 25.45 -13.44 2.73
N ASN A 191 26.60 -13.00 3.26
CA ASN A 191 27.30 -13.65 4.37
C ASN A 191 26.87 -13.15 5.76
N PHE A 192 25.76 -12.40 5.85
CA PHE A 192 25.23 -11.87 7.11
C PHE A 192 24.08 -12.75 7.66
N PRO A 193 23.77 -12.71 8.97
CA PRO A 193 22.67 -13.47 9.54
C PRO A 193 21.32 -13.16 8.87
N GLN A 194 20.52 -14.22 8.68
CA GLN A 194 19.17 -14.13 8.11
C GLN A 194 18.29 -13.09 8.81
N SER A 195 18.44 -12.98 10.13
CA SER A 195 17.69 -12.05 10.98
C SER A 195 17.85 -10.58 10.55
N LEU A 196 19.02 -10.15 10.07
CA LEU A 196 19.18 -8.78 9.57
C LEU A 196 18.32 -8.55 8.32
N TYR A 197 18.34 -9.48 7.37
CA TYR A 197 17.53 -9.37 6.14
C TYR A 197 16.03 -9.41 6.46
N GLU A 198 15.62 -10.23 7.42
CA GLU A 198 14.24 -10.24 7.92
C GLU A 198 13.85 -8.89 8.53
N GLN A 199 14.71 -8.27 9.34
CA GLN A 199 14.47 -6.92 9.85
C GLN A 199 14.35 -5.90 8.72
N CYS A 200 15.23 -5.94 7.71
CA CYS A 200 15.16 -5.06 6.53
C CYS A 200 13.81 -5.20 5.81
N VAL A 201 13.39 -6.43 5.54
CA VAL A 201 12.11 -6.74 4.88
C VAL A 201 10.96 -6.21 5.72
N LYS A 202 10.94 -6.52 7.02
CA LYS A 202 9.84 -6.16 7.92
C LYS A 202 9.67 -4.64 8.01
N GLU A 203 10.76 -3.91 8.22
CA GLU A 203 10.69 -2.45 8.33
C GLU A 203 10.34 -1.77 7.03
N SER A 204 11.01 -2.16 5.94
CA SER A 204 10.74 -1.57 4.62
C SER A 204 9.30 -1.85 4.17
N THR A 205 8.77 -3.05 4.45
CA THR A 205 7.36 -3.41 4.17
C THR A 205 6.41 -2.57 4.99
N TYR A 206 6.68 -2.39 6.28
CA TYR A 206 5.85 -1.59 7.17
C TYR A 206 5.79 -0.12 6.73
N LEU A 207 6.93 0.47 6.37
CA LEU A 207 6.99 1.85 5.86
C LEU A 207 6.26 1.99 4.54
N ALA A 208 6.50 1.07 3.60
CA ALA A 208 5.81 1.10 2.32
C ALA A 208 4.30 1.01 2.52
N SER A 209 3.83 0.13 3.41
CA SER A 209 2.41 -0.06 3.70
C SER A 209 1.77 1.16 4.35
N LEU A 210 2.46 1.83 5.28
CA LEU A 210 1.93 3.03 5.93
C LEU A 210 1.85 4.25 5.02
N PHE A 211 2.72 4.35 4.00
CA PHE A 211 2.85 5.58 3.21
C PHE A 211 2.58 5.39 1.71
N HIS A 212 2.08 4.23 1.28
CA HIS A 212 1.83 3.95 -0.15
C HIS A 212 0.84 4.92 -0.81
N ASP A 213 -0.06 5.49 -0.03
CA ASP A 213 -1.10 6.42 -0.49
C ASP A 213 -0.78 7.91 -0.30
N ILE A 214 0.45 8.25 0.10
CA ILE A 214 0.86 9.64 0.32
C ILE A 214 0.89 10.50 -0.97
N GLY A 215 0.68 9.91 -2.14
CA GLY A 215 0.69 10.60 -3.42
C GLY A 215 -0.66 11.10 -3.90
N TYR A 216 -1.77 10.67 -3.29
CA TYR A 216 -3.12 10.98 -3.80
C TYR A 216 -3.42 12.47 -4.00
N PRO A 217 -3.09 13.39 -3.06
CA PRO A 217 -3.31 14.82 -3.29
C PRO A 217 -2.60 15.34 -4.54
N TYR A 218 -1.37 14.89 -4.77
CA TYR A 218 -0.56 15.31 -5.91
C TYR A 218 -1.05 14.68 -7.22
N GLN A 219 -1.54 13.45 -7.19
CA GLN A 219 -2.20 12.84 -8.33
C GLN A 219 -3.45 13.65 -8.73
N PHE A 220 -4.24 14.10 -7.75
CA PHE A 220 -5.41 14.93 -8.00
C PHE A 220 -5.05 16.28 -8.63
N VAL A 221 -4.09 17.00 -8.05
CA VAL A 221 -3.57 18.26 -8.63
C VAL A 221 -3.05 18.02 -10.04
N GLY A 222 -2.31 16.93 -10.26
CA GLY A 222 -1.81 16.55 -11.59
C GLY A 222 -2.94 16.29 -12.60
N LYS A 223 -4.05 15.66 -12.18
CA LYS A 223 -5.24 15.46 -13.04
C LYS A 223 -5.89 16.79 -13.41
N ILE A 224 -6.07 17.71 -12.45
CA ILE A 224 -6.61 19.04 -12.73
C ILE A 224 -5.70 19.77 -13.73
N GLN A 225 -4.40 19.83 -13.45
CA GLN A 225 -3.43 20.50 -14.32
C GLN A 225 -3.43 19.91 -15.73
N ASN A 226 -3.54 18.60 -15.87
CA ASN A 226 -3.63 17.95 -17.19
C ASN A 226 -4.89 18.36 -17.95
N ASN A 227 -6.04 18.43 -17.29
CA ASN A 227 -7.31 18.85 -17.92
C ASN A 227 -7.32 20.34 -18.29
N LEU A 228 -6.61 21.18 -17.54
CA LEU A 228 -6.51 22.62 -17.79
C LEU A 228 -5.38 22.99 -18.76
N ARG A 229 -4.57 22.02 -19.21
CA ARG A 229 -3.35 22.28 -19.99
C ARG A 229 -3.65 22.97 -21.32
N ASP A 230 -4.70 22.57 -22.01
CA ASP A 230 -5.10 23.18 -23.29
C ASP A 230 -5.64 24.61 -23.11
N HIS A 231 -5.84 25.05 -21.86
CA HIS A 231 -6.41 26.33 -21.49
C HIS A 231 -5.42 27.24 -20.73
N SER A 232 -4.17 26.80 -20.47
CA SER A 232 -3.20 27.60 -19.71
C SER A 232 -1.75 27.39 -20.18
N GLN A 233 -1.11 28.49 -20.57
CA GLN A 233 0.31 28.53 -20.93
C GLN A 233 1.26 28.48 -19.71
N VAL A 234 0.74 28.62 -18.49
CA VAL A 234 1.54 28.72 -17.26
C VAL A 234 1.91 27.34 -16.70
N LEU A 235 1.25 26.27 -17.17
CA LEU A 235 1.42 24.93 -16.61
C LEU A 235 2.71 24.25 -17.13
N VAL A 236 3.50 23.72 -16.20
CA VAL A 236 4.72 22.95 -16.51
C VAL A 236 4.37 21.77 -17.42
N SER A 237 5.09 21.61 -18.54
CA SER A 237 4.86 20.48 -19.44
C SER A 237 5.22 19.16 -18.76
N LEU A 238 4.43 18.12 -19.01
CA LEU A 238 4.71 16.79 -18.44
C LEU A 238 6.03 16.22 -18.97
N ASP A 239 6.43 16.58 -20.18
CA ASP A 239 7.71 16.17 -20.76
C ASP A 239 8.88 16.76 -19.98
N SER A 240 8.81 18.05 -19.65
CA SER A 240 9.83 18.72 -18.82
C SER A 240 9.88 18.10 -17.42
N LEU A 241 8.71 17.87 -16.81
CA LEU A 241 8.62 17.26 -15.49
C LEU A 241 9.17 15.82 -15.47
N ALA A 242 8.79 14.98 -16.43
CA ALA A 242 9.30 13.63 -16.57
C ALA A 242 10.82 13.62 -16.84
N GLY A 243 11.30 14.54 -17.68
CA GLY A 243 12.72 14.75 -17.95
C GLY A 243 13.51 15.12 -16.68
N SER A 244 12.98 16.03 -15.87
CA SER A 244 13.58 16.46 -14.60
C SER A 244 13.61 15.31 -13.58
N ILE A 245 12.48 14.64 -13.38
CA ILE A 245 12.34 13.50 -12.45
C ILE A 245 13.25 12.35 -12.87
N GLY A 246 13.23 11.96 -14.15
CA GLY A 246 14.09 10.89 -14.65
C GLY A 246 15.57 11.20 -14.43
N LYS A 247 16.00 12.46 -14.64
CA LYS A 247 17.40 12.86 -14.38
C LYS A 247 17.75 12.85 -12.89
N ALA A 248 16.84 13.29 -12.02
CA ALA A 248 17.07 13.38 -10.57
C ALA A 248 17.06 12.01 -9.88
N TYR A 249 16.21 11.08 -10.32
CA TYR A 249 15.96 9.80 -9.65
C TYR A 249 16.53 8.57 -10.39
N LYS A 250 17.12 8.71 -11.58
CA LYS A 250 17.65 7.57 -12.37
C LYS A 250 18.59 6.64 -11.61
N ASN A 251 19.40 7.17 -10.70
CA ASN A 251 20.41 6.42 -9.96
C ASN A 251 19.88 5.93 -8.59
N ARG A 252 18.57 6.02 -8.37
CA ARG A 252 17.91 5.64 -7.11
C ARG A 252 17.18 4.33 -7.28
N LEU A 253 17.14 3.55 -6.19
CA LEU A 253 16.56 2.21 -6.22
C LEU A 253 15.08 2.20 -6.65
N VAL A 254 14.36 3.29 -6.37
CA VAL A 254 12.96 3.50 -6.75
C VAL A 254 12.70 3.26 -8.24
N PHE A 255 13.64 3.62 -9.13
CA PHE A 255 13.45 3.54 -10.58
C PHE A 255 14.09 2.31 -11.24
N HIS A 256 14.70 1.42 -10.48
CA HIS A 256 15.19 0.13 -11.00
C HIS A 256 14.12 -0.69 -11.74
N PRO A 257 12.83 -0.73 -11.31
CA PRO A 257 11.80 -1.42 -12.07
C PRO A 257 11.62 -0.83 -13.47
N LEU A 258 11.74 0.48 -13.62
CA LEU A 258 11.65 1.16 -14.93
C LEU A 258 12.87 0.84 -15.81
N ASP A 259 13.95 0.34 -15.20
CA ASP A 259 15.13 -0.20 -15.87
C ASP A 259 15.10 -1.74 -15.99
N GLY A 260 13.94 -2.34 -15.79
CA GLY A 260 13.76 -3.80 -15.84
C GLY A 260 14.64 -4.57 -14.86
N TYR A 261 14.97 -3.95 -13.73
CA TYR A 261 15.79 -4.51 -12.65
C TYR A 261 17.23 -4.84 -13.06
N ARG A 262 17.73 -4.27 -14.18
CA ARG A 262 19.08 -4.53 -14.70
C ARG A 262 19.97 -3.32 -14.48
N THR A 263 20.77 -3.36 -13.42
CA THR A 263 21.85 -2.38 -13.21
C THR A 263 22.79 -2.36 -14.44
N HIS A 264 22.94 -1.21 -15.08
CA HIS A 264 23.97 -0.92 -16.09
C HIS A 264 23.94 -1.76 -17.38
N SER A 265 22.79 -2.34 -17.78
CA SER A 265 22.68 -3.14 -19.01
C SER A 265 22.23 -2.32 -20.23
N ARG A 266 22.90 -2.51 -21.38
CA ARG A 266 22.52 -1.90 -22.68
C ARG A 266 21.13 -2.31 -23.20
N SER A 267 20.56 -3.37 -22.63
CA SER A 267 19.24 -3.89 -23.01
C SER A 267 18.10 -3.37 -22.11
N ALA A 268 18.43 -2.52 -21.14
CA ALA A 268 17.52 -2.07 -20.12
C ALA A 268 16.74 -0.82 -20.57
N PRO A 269 15.44 -0.66 -20.24
CA PRO A 269 14.64 0.43 -20.78
C PRO A 269 15.18 1.84 -20.45
N SER A 270 15.94 2.04 -19.37
CA SER A 270 16.57 3.35 -19.08
C SER A 270 17.57 3.78 -20.16
N THR A 271 18.18 2.82 -20.86
CA THR A 271 19.11 3.09 -21.96
C THR A 271 18.41 3.44 -23.27
N TRP A 272 17.09 3.19 -23.36
CA TRP A 272 16.27 3.48 -24.54
C TRP A 272 15.68 4.89 -24.52
N LYS A 273 16.37 5.82 -23.83
CA LYS A 273 16.06 7.23 -23.55
C LYS A 273 14.55 7.57 -23.58
N ASP A 274 13.96 7.69 -24.76
CA ASP A 274 12.55 8.01 -24.98
C ASP A 274 11.59 7.08 -24.20
N LYS A 275 11.80 5.76 -24.23
CA LYS A 275 10.90 4.81 -23.55
C LYS A 275 10.86 5.00 -22.04
N TYR A 276 12.01 5.30 -21.44
CA TYR A 276 12.13 5.53 -20.01
C TYR A 276 11.34 6.76 -19.56
N PHE A 277 11.51 7.88 -20.27
CA PHE A 277 10.78 9.11 -19.97
C PHE A 277 9.28 8.98 -20.26
N GLU A 278 8.89 8.23 -21.30
CA GLU A 278 7.47 7.94 -21.57
C GLU A 278 6.82 7.11 -20.46
N ILE A 279 7.50 6.11 -19.90
CA ILE A 279 6.97 5.35 -18.74
C ILE A 279 6.80 6.27 -17.52
N ILE A 280 7.77 7.17 -17.25
CA ILE A 280 7.66 8.15 -16.15
C ILE A 280 6.45 9.06 -16.38
N LYS A 281 6.30 9.58 -17.59
CA LYS A 281 5.21 10.46 -17.99
C LYS A 281 3.84 9.78 -17.89
N GLU A 282 3.71 8.53 -18.35
CA GLU A 282 2.48 7.74 -18.20
C GLU A 282 2.18 7.48 -16.71
N GLY A 283 3.21 7.18 -15.91
CA GLY A 283 3.09 6.98 -14.47
C GLY A 283 2.57 8.23 -13.75
N LEU A 284 3.16 9.39 -14.04
CA LEU A 284 2.72 10.68 -13.47
C LEU A 284 1.27 11.03 -13.83
N ARG A 285 0.75 10.53 -14.95
CA ARG A 285 -0.64 10.76 -15.37
C ARG A 285 -1.62 9.80 -14.68
N SER A 286 -1.22 8.55 -14.49
CA SER A 286 -2.19 7.46 -14.30
C SER A 286 -2.06 6.72 -12.98
N THR A 287 -0.94 6.85 -12.25
CA THR A 287 -0.72 6.09 -11.01
C THR A 287 -0.53 7.01 -9.82
N HIS A 288 -1.12 6.64 -8.69
CA HIS A 288 -0.82 7.32 -7.42
C HIS A 288 0.51 6.82 -6.86
N GLY A 289 0.89 5.57 -7.13
CA GLY A 289 2.19 5.01 -6.73
C GLY A 289 3.41 5.84 -7.18
N MET A 290 3.40 6.42 -8.38
CA MET A 290 4.45 7.34 -8.85
C MET A 290 4.55 8.59 -7.97
N HIS A 291 3.43 9.27 -7.75
CA HIS A 291 3.38 10.46 -6.89
C HIS A 291 3.76 10.11 -5.45
N SER A 292 3.26 8.99 -4.92
CA SER A 292 3.52 8.55 -3.55
C SER A 292 5.01 8.28 -3.34
N ALA A 293 5.65 7.54 -4.24
CA ALA A 293 7.07 7.21 -4.13
C ALA A 293 7.96 8.45 -4.22
N LEU A 294 7.68 9.34 -5.17
CA LEU A 294 8.45 10.57 -5.36
C LEU A 294 8.30 11.52 -4.17
N ASN A 295 7.08 11.71 -3.65
CA ASN A 295 6.87 12.55 -2.48
C ASN A 295 7.50 11.93 -1.23
N PHE A 296 7.34 10.62 -1.03
CA PHE A 296 7.97 9.90 0.07
C PHE A 296 9.49 10.12 0.09
N LEU A 297 10.16 10.03 -1.06
CA LEU A 297 11.58 10.30 -1.19
C LEU A 297 11.92 11.79 -1.00
N PHE A 298 11.23 12.68 -1.72
CA PHE A 298 11.48 14.11 -1.67
C PHE A 298 11.40 14.67 -0.26
N LEU A 299 10.37 14.29 0.49
CA LEU A 299 10.16 14.77 1.86
C LEU A 299 11.22 14.25 2.82
N ASN A 300 11.64 13.01 2.63
CA ASN A 300 12.79 12.47 3.36
C ASN A 300 14.06 13.24 3.04
N ASP A 301 14.33 13.51 1.76
CA ASP A 301 15.54 14.21 1.35
C ASP A 301 15.57 15.67 1.87
N ARG A 302 14.40 16.29 2.07
CA ARG A 302 14.28 17.66 2.64
C ARG A 302 14.70 17.77 4.10
N ILE A 303 14.42 16.75 4.91
CA ILE A 303 14.71 16.78 6.35
C ILE A 303 15.95 15.97 6.73
N ARG A 304 16.54 15.25 5.77
CA ARG A 304 17.77 14.49 5.96
C ARG A 304 18.99 15.34 5.64
N LYS A 305 20.12 14.94 6.23
CA LYS A 305 21.46 15.33 5.78
C LYS A 305 21.85 14.52 4.53
N PHE A 306 21.06 14.61 3.45
CA PHE A 306 21.29 13.88 2.20
C PHE A 306 21.83 14.82 1.11
N PRO A 307 22.66 14.36 0.15
CA PRO A 307 23.33 13.04 0.05
C PRO A 307 24.72 12.96 0.71
N ASP A 308 25.23 14.07 1.25
CA ASP A 308 26.67 14.27 1.47
C ASP A 308 27.21 13.88 2.85
N ASP A 309 26.41 13.22 3.70
CA ASP A 309 26.83 12.85 5.05
C ASP A 309 27.39 11.42 5.11
N PRO A 310 28.73 11.24 5.28
CA PRO A 310 29.34 9.92 5.43
C PRO A 310 28.91 9.18 6.70
N ASP A 311 28.33 9.88 7.68
CA ASP A 311 27.82 9.29 8.94
C ASP A 311 26.37 8.77 8.80
N GLN A 312 25.73 8.91 7.62
CA GLN A 312 24.42 8.31 7.41
C GLN A 312 24.50 6.79 7.29
N SER A 313 23.64 6.10 8.06
CA SER A 313 23.40 4.66 7.96
C SER A 313 23.03 4.23 6.52
N PRO A 314 23.89 3.45 5.83
CA PRO A 314 23.58 2.91 4.51
C PRO A 314 22.32 2.03 4.53
N LEU A 315 22.10 1.33 5.65
CA LEU A 315 20.94 0.48 5.89
C LEU A 315 19.63 1.24 5.86
N SER A 316 19.58 2.37 6.56
CA SER A 316 18.44 3.26 6.58
C SER A 316 18.08 3.78 5.20
N ARG A 317 19.09 4.20 4.43
CA ARG A 317 18.88 4.66 3.05
C ARG A 317 18.36 3.53 2.16
N PHE A 318 18.97 2.35 2.24
CA PHE A 318 18.53 1.18 1.49
C PHE A 318 17.05 0.86 1.75
N CYS A 319 16.67 0.71 3.02
CA CYS A 319 15.31 0.34 3.41
C CYS A 319 14.28 1.40 2.98
N LEU A 320 14.62 2.68 3.08
CA LEU A 320 13.78 3.79 2.63
C LEU A 320 13.58 3.79 1.11
N GLU A 321 14.65 3.65 0.31
CA GLU A 321 14.50 3.62 -1.15
C GLU A 321 13.85 2.31 -1.64
N TRP A 322 14.03 1.20 -0.89
CA TRP A 322 13.34 -0.05 -1.19
C TRP A 322 11.85 0.04 -0.89
N ALA A 323 11.46 0.70 0.20
CA ALA A 323 10.07 1.05 0.49
C ALA A 323 9.49 1.95 -0.61
N ALA A 324 10.21 2.99 -1.03
CA ALA A 324 9.79 3.86 -2.14
C ALA A 324 9.57 3.09 -3.45
N LYS A 325 10.44 2.11 -3.77
CA LYS A 325 10.26 1.22 -4.93
C LYS A 325 8.98 0.39 -4.82
N ALA A 326 8.65 -0.11 -3.63
CA ALA A 326 7.40 -0.85 -3.46
C ALA A 326 6.17 0.04 -3.55
N ILE A 327 6.22 1.23 -2.95
CA ILE A 327 5.20 2.27 -3.12
C ILE A 327 5.03 2.60 -4.60
N LEU A 328 6.12 2.72 -5.37
CA LEU A 328 6.02 2.95 -6.81
C LEU A 328 5.26 1.81 -7.49
N MET A 329 5.68 0.58 -7.23
CA MET A 329 5.20 -0.58 -7.96
C MET A 329 3.80 -1.02 -7.56
N HIS A 330 3.31 -0.78 -6.34
CA HIS A 330 2.01 -1.35 -5.94
C HIS A 330 0.84 -0.94 -6.86
N ASP A 331 0.94 0.21 -7.52
CA ASP A 331 -0.09 0.78 -8.41
C ASP A 331 0.34 0.88 -9.90
N MET A 332 1.30 0.09 -10.38
CA MET A 332 1.71 0.12 -11.81
C MET A 332 0.94 -0.85 -12.72
N CYS A 333 -0.13 -1.50 -12.23
CA CYS A 333 -0.89 -2.47 -13.02
C CYS A 333 -1.43 -1.86 -14.34
N GLY A 334 -1.90 -0.61 -14.32
CA GLY A 334 -2.44 0.07 -15.51
C GLY A 334 -1.40 0.43 -16.58
N LEU A 335 -0.11 0.49 -16.20
CA LEU A 335 1.00 0.63 -17.14
C LEU A 335 1.50 -0.74 -17.63
N TYR A 336 1.39 -1.77 -16.79
CA TYR A 336 1.76 -3.13 -17.15
C TYR A 336 0.77 -3.75 -18.16
N ILE A 337 -0.54 -3.66 -17.88
CA ILE A 337 -1.62 -4.20 -18.71
C ILE A 337 -2.46 -3.06 -19.29
N GLY A 338 -2.63 -3.08 -20.61
CA GLY A 338 -3.60 -2.30 -21.35
C GLY A 338 -4.74 -3.14 -21.90
N ARG A 339 -5.68 -2.47 -22.58
CA ARG A 339 -6.66 -3.11 -23.46
C ARG A 339 -6.50 -2.55 -24.87
N ASP A 340 -6.54 -3.43 -25.86
CA ASP A 340 -6.55 -3.02 -27.26
C ASP A 340 -7.91 -2.39 -27.65
N LYS A 341 -8.03 -1.90 -28.89
CA LYS A 341 -9.28 -1.32 -29.41
C LYS A 341 -10.47 -2.28 -29.41
N LYS A 342 -10.22 -3.59 -29.31
CA LYS A 342 -11.23 -4.67 -29.26
C LYS A 342 -11.50 -5.14 -27.81
N GLY A 343 -10.89 -4.49 -26.81
CA GLY A 343 -11.03 -4.83 -25.40
C GLY A 343 -10.21 -6.03 -24.94
N LYS A 344 -9.33 -6.60 -25.78
CA LYS A 344 -8.43 -7.71 -25.40
C LYS A 344 -7.27 -7.20 -24.55
N ILE A 345 -6.82 -8.03 -23.61
CA ILE A 345 -5.68 -7.74 -22.75
C ILE A 345 -4.41 -7.64 -23.61
N GLU A 346 -3.64 -6.57 -23.39
CA GLU A 346 -2.33 -6.34 -24.01
C GLU A 346 -1.28 -6.07 -22.92
N ILE A 347 -0.16 -6.77 -22.96
CA ILE A 347 0.95 -6.52 -22.03
C ILE A 347 1.86 -5.43 -22.61
N LYS A 348 1.76 -4.21 -22.07
CA LYS A 348 2.53 -3.04 -22.53
C LYS A 348 3.98 -3.08 -22.08
N HIS A 349 4.22 -3.41 -20.81
CA HIS A 349 5.53 -3.27 -20.16
C HIS A 349 5.87 -4.50 -19.30
N LYS A 350 6.28 -5.60 -19.94
CA LYS A 350 6.56 -6.89 -19.28
C LYS A 350 7.43 -6.81 -18.01
N HIS A 351 8.37 -5.87 -17.96
CA HIS A 351 9.28 -5.69 -16.84
C HIS A 351 8.63 -5.07 -15.59
N LEU A 352 7.45 -4.46 -15.70
CA LEU A 352 6.69 -3.93 -14.57
C LEU A 352 5.89 -5.01 -13.84
N ARG A 353 5.81 -6.24 -14.36
CA ARG A 353 5.17 -7.36 -13.66
C ARG A 353 5.87 -7.57 -12.30
N ILE A 354 5.11 -7.54 -11.22
CA ILE A 354 5.66 -7.74 -9.87
C ILE A 354 5.79 -9.24 -9.61
N ARG A 355 7.03 -9.72 -9.69
CA ARG A 355 7.37 -11.09 -9.27
C ARG A 355 7.89 -11.10 -7.87
N PHE A 356 7.43 -12.02 -7.02
CA PHE A 356 7.97 -12.15 -5.68
C PHE A 356 9.48 -12.46 -5.69
N ARG A 357 9.96 -13.29 -6.63
CA ARG A 357 11.40 -13.56 -6.79
C ARG A 357 12.25 -12.32 -7.09
N THR A 358 11.72 -11.35 -7.82
CA THR A 358 12.45 -10.15 -8.26
C THR A 358 12.18 -8.93 -7.38
N SER A 359 10.97 -8.77 -6.86
CA SER A 359 10.55 -7.64 -6.05
C SER A 359 9.62 -8.08 -4.91
N PRO A 360 10.12 -8.85 -3.93
CA PRO A 360 9.30 -9.48 -2.89
C PRO A 360 8.54 -8.44 -2.06
N LEU A 361 9.15 -7.29 -1.78
CA LEU A 361 8.52 -6.22 -1.01
C LEU A 361 7.34 -5.58 -1.76
N SER A 362 7.51 -5.28 -3.05
CA SER A 362 6.42 -4.77 -3.90
C SER A 362 5.27 -5.78 -3.98
N TYR A 363 5.59 -7.08 -4.07
CA TYR A 363 4.59 -8.14 -4.09
C TYR A 363 3.78 -8.17 -2.79
N ILE A 364 4.47 -8.15 -1.64
CA ILE A 364 3.81 -8.18 -0.33
C ILE A 364 2.92 -6.96 -0.14
N LEU A 365 3.39 -5.76 -0.50
CA LEU A 365 2.59 -4.54 -0.42
C LEU A 365 1.34 -4.61 -1.29
N ALA A 366 1.50 -4.95 -2.57
CA ALA A 366 0.37 -5.02 -3.51
C ALA A 366 -0.65 -6.09 -3.10
N LEU A 367 -0.20 -7.24 -2.58
CA LEU A 367 -1.08 -8.27 -2.05
C LEU A 367 -1.79 -7.80 -0.77
N ALA A 368 -1.08 -7.13 0.14
CA ALA A 368 -1.67 -6.60 1.37
C ALA A 368 -2.74 -5.55 1.07
N ASP A 369 -2.49 -4.66 0.12
CA ASP A 369 -3.45 -3.65 -0.33
C ASP A 369 -4.70 -4.31 -0.96
N CYS A 370 -4.53 -5.36 -1.77
CA CYS A 370 -5.66 -6.14 -2.30
C CYS A 370 -6.50 -6.82 -1.21
N ILE A 371 -5.85 -7.30 -0.13
CA ILE A 371 -6.52 -7.96 1.00
C ILE A 371 -7.20 -6.94 1.93
N GLN A 372 -6.63 -5.73 2.07
CA GLN A 372 -7.15 -4.68 2.95
C GLN A 372 -8.44 -4.07 2.39
N ASN A 373 -9.56 -4.72 2.69
CA ASN A 373 -10.88 -4.20 2.36
C ASN A 373 -11.80 -4.07 3.59
N PHE A 374 -11.54 -4.85 4.65
CA PHE A 374 -12.35 -4.83 5.88
C PHE A 374 -12.22 -3.51 6.64
N GLY A 375 -13.30 -3.06 7.27
CA GLY A 375 -13.29 -1.89 8.13
C GLY A 375 -12.93 -0.57 7.41
N ARG A 376 -12.81 -0.56 6.08
CA ARG A 376 -12.53 0.66 5.32
C ARG A 376 -13.74 1.60 5.43
N VAL A 377 -13.49 2.85 5.82
CA VAL A 377 -14.57 3.83 6.00
C VAL A 377 -15.05 4.28 4.62
N ASN A 378 -16.37 4.26 4.47
CA ASN A 378 -17.07 4.68 3.28
C ASN A 378 -18.15 5.70 3.64
N ALA A 379 -18.16 6.83 2.93
CA ALA A 379 -19.20 7.85 3.07
C ALA A 379 -20.21 7.76 1.91
N LYS A 380 -21.50 7.70 2.27
CA LYS A 380 -22.64 7.79 1.35
C LYS A 380 -23.36 9.11 1.54
N PHE A 381 -23.69 9.76 0.44
CA PHE A 381 -24.43 11.01 0.43
C PHE A 381 -25.90 10.73 0.11
N SER A 382 -26.79 11.23 0.96
CA SER A 382 -28.24 11.11 0.77
C SER A 382 -28.90 12.46 1.00
N LYS A 383 -29.88 12.80 0.17
CA LYS A 383 -30.72 13.96 0.41
C LYS A 383 -31.82 13.60 1.40
N ILE A 384 -31.96 14.38 2.46
CA ILE A 384 -33.09 14.30 3.39
C ILE A 384 -33.90 15.59 3.30
N LYS A 385 -35.22 15.47 3.37
CA LYS A 385 -36.11 16.63 3.44
C LYS A 385 -36.35 16.95 4.91
N ARG A 386 -35.80 18.05 5.40
CA ARG A 386 -36.10 18.56 6.74
C ARG A 386 -37.15 19.65 6.62
N MET A 387 -38.18 19.62 7.46
CA MET A 387 -39.07 20.76 7.58
C MET A 387 -38.33 21.87 8.33
N SER A 388 -38.21 23.03 7.70
CA SER A 388 -37.80 24.25 8.41
C SER A 388 -38.91 24.61 9.41
N GLU A 389 -38.55 24.76 10.69
CA GLU A 389 -39.47 25.19 11.76
C GLU A 389 -39.96 26.62 11.56
N GLN A 390 -39.23 27.44 10.79
CA GLN A 390 -39.52 28.87 10.61
C GLN A 390 -40.44 29.13 9.40
N ASP A 391 -40.30 28.38 8.30
CA ASP A 391 -40.97 28.74 7.03
C ASP A 391 -41.93 27.67 6.47
N LYS A 392 -42.09 26.52 7.14
CA LYS A 392 -42.86 25.35 6.62
C LYS A 392 -42.42 24.89 5.21
N THR A 393 -41.27 25.35 4.74
CA THR A 393 -40.65 24.92 3.48
C THR A 393 -39.85 23.64 3.74
N LYS A 394 -39.85 22.74 2.74
CA LYS A 394 -39.02 21.53 2.78
C LYS A 394 -37.63 21.91 2.31
N GLU A 395 -36.69 22.01 3.24
CA GLU A 395 -35.28 22.18 2.91
C GLU A 395 -34.68 20.81 2.59
N GLU A 396 -34.02 20.70 1.43
CA GLU A 396 -33.21 19.52 1.10
C GLU A 396 -31.85 19.66 1.77
N ILE A 397 -31.63 18.91 2.84
CA ILE A 397 -30.35 18.85 3.53
C ILE A 397 -29.58 17.62 3.03
N LEU A 398 -28.29 17.79 2.79
CA LEU A 398 -27.39 16.68 2.48
C LEU A 398 -26.99 15.98 3.78
N GLN A 399 -27.35 14.71 3.92
CA GLN A 399 -26.87 13.84 4.98
C GLN A 399 -25.72 12.98 4.48
N ILE A 400 -24.66 12.88 5.29
CA ILE A 400 -23.55 11.96 5.06
C ILE A 400 -23.69 10.80 6.04
N GLN A 401 -23.71 9.57 5.51
CA GLN A 401 -23.72 8.34 6.29
C GLN A 401 -22.36 7.64 6.16
N TYR A 402 -21.71 7.39 7.28
CA TYR A 402 -20.45 6.64 7.33
C TYR A 402 -20.74 5.17 7.64
N GLY A 403 -19.96 4.27 7.03
CA GLY A 403 -20.02 2.84 7.31
C GLY A 403 -18.87 2.09 6.65
N SER A 404 -18.89 0.75 6.72
CA SER A 404 -17.98 -0.09 5.96
C SER A 404 -18.76 -1.04 5.06
N LYS A 405 -18.24 -1.28 3.85
CA LYS A 405 -18.83 -2.27 2.93
C LYS A 405 -18.42 -3.70 3.29
N CYS A 406 -17.21 -3.89 3.80
CA CYS A 406 -16.64 -5.20 4.09
C CYS A 406 -16.42 -5.31 5.59
N SER A 407 -17.04 -6.30 6.23
CA SER A 407 -16.98 -6.49 7.68
C SER A 407 -15.67 -7.17 8.11
N LYS A 408 -15.27 -8.21 7.38
CA LYS A 408 -14.07 -9.01 7.61
C LYS A 408 -13.54 -9.61 6.30
N VAL A 409 -12.29 -10.03 6.32
CA VAL A 409 -11.66 -10.81 5.25
C VAL A 409 -11.07 -12.08 5.86
N GLU A 410 -11.36 -13.23 5.28
CA GLU A 410 -10.75 -14.50 5.67
C GLU A 410 -9.73 -14.92 4.62
N LEU A 411 -8.54 -15.31 5.07
CA LEU A 411 -7.50 -15.88 4.23
C LEU A 411 -7.51 -17.39 4.43
N GLU A 412 -7.87 -18.15 3.41
CA GLU A 412 -7.90 -19.62 3.43
C GLU A 412 -6.75 -20.14 2.54
N PHE A 413 -5.81 -20.89 3.10
CA PHE A 413 -4.70 -21.48 2.34
C PHE A 413 -4.79 -23.01 2.36
N ASP A 414 -4.98 -23.61 1.18
CA ASP A 414 -4.92 -25.06 1.01
C ASP A 414 -3.45 -25.50 0.90
N THR A 415 -2.97 -26.16 1.95
CA THR A 415 -1.59 -26.61 2.07
C THR A 415 -1.22 -27.70 1.05
N LYS A 416 -2.19 -28.38 0.44
CA LYS A 416 -1.97 -29.42 -0.59
C LYS A 416 -1.94 -28.82 -1.99
N SER A 417 -2.99 -28.10 -2.38
CA SER A 417 -3.06 -27.47 -3.72
C SER A 417 -2.21 -26.20 -3.84
N LYS A 418 -1.79 -25.63 -2.69
CA LYS A 418 -1.09 -24.34 -2.58
C LYS A 418 -1.93 -23.14 -3.05
N GLU A 419 -3.25 -23.28 -3.04
CA GLU A 419 -4.18 -22.22 -3.38
C GLU A 419 -4.45 -21.31 -2.17
N LEU A 420 -4.39 -19.99 -2.37
CA LEU A 420 -4.80 -18.98 -1.40
C LEU A 420 -6.13 -18.36 -1.85
N THR A 421 -7.18 -18.53 -1.05
CA THR A 421 -8.46 -17.87 -1.27
C THR A 421 -8.62 -16.69 -0.31
N ILE A 422 -8.88 -15.50 -0.86
CA ILE A 422 -9.20 -14.28 -0.13
C ILE A 422 -10.72 -14.10 -0.16
N VAL A 423 -11.36 -14.31 0.99
CA VAL A 423 -12.82 -14.25 1.12
C VAL A 423 -13.21 -12.94 1.81
N SER A 424 -13.80 -12.02 1.06
CA SER A 424 -14.35 -10.77 1.59
C SER A 424 -15.81 -10.95 2.01
N TYR A 425 -16.14 -10.56 3.23
CA TYR A 425 -17.49 -10.68 3.79
C TYR A 425 -18.20 -9.32 3.75
N TYR A 426 -19.40 -9.30 3.17
CA TYR A 426 -20.20 -8.09 2.99
C TYR A 426 -21.56 -8.23 3.69
N PRO A 427 -22.01 -7.20 4.44
CA PRO A 427 -23.35 -7.18 5.03
C PRO A 427 -24.47 -7.07 3.99
N ASN A 428 -24.20 -6.51 2.82
CA ASN A 428 -25.20 -6.32 1.76
C ASN A 428 -25.06 -7.40 0.68
N ILE A 429 -26.12 -8.14 0.41
CA ILE A 429 -26.13 -9.20 -0.62
C ILE A 429 -25.90 -8.69 -2.05
N GLY A 430 -26.33 -7.45 -2.35
CA GLY A 430 -26.08 -6.80 -3.63
C GLY A 430 -24.59 -6.56 -3.87
N ASP A 431 -23.85 -6.14 -2.84
CA ASP A 431 -22.39 -6.01 -2.92
C ASP A 431 -21.74 -7.40 -3.15
N VAL A 432 -22.26 -8.48 -2.54
CA VAL A 432 -21.76 -9.85 -2.78
C VAL A 432 -21.93 -10.27 -4.25
N ILE A 433 -23.13 -10.06 -4.80
CA ILE A 433 -23.45 -10.40 -6.19
C ILE A 433 -22.57 -9.58 -7.14
N GLU A 434 -22.46 -8.27 -6.94
CA GLU A 434 -21.66 -7.38 -7.80
C GLU A 434 -20.17 -7.77 -7.78
N ASN A 435 -19.61 -8.06 -6.59
CA ASN A 435 -18.21 -8.45 -6.48
C ASN A 435 -17.93 -9.80 -7.15
N ASN A 436 -18.76 -10.83 -6.91
CA ASN A 436 -18.55 -12.16 -7.49
C ASN A 436 -18.77 -12.21 -9.01
N THR A 437 -19.65 -11.37 -9.56
CA THR A 437 -19.98 -11.40 -10.99
C THR A 437 -19.10 -10.50 -11.85
N LYS A 438 -18.62 -9.37 -11.29
CA LYS A 438 -17.94 -8.33 -12.07
C LYS A 438 -16.53 -8.07 -11.58
N TYR A 439 -16.36 -7.61 -10.33
CA TYR A 439 -15.08 -7.04 -9.89
C TYR A 439 -14.02 -8.09 -9.57
N MET A 440 -14.37 -9.14 -8.83
CA MET A 440 -13.42 -10.17 -8.42
C MET A 440 -12.90 -11.01 -9.60
N PRO A 441 -13.72 -11.47 -10.56
CA PRO A 441 -13.20 -12.17 -11.74
C PRO A 441 -12.27 -11.30 -12.59
N GLU A 442 -12.57 -10.01 -12.72
CA GLU A 442 -11.68 -9.08 -13.43
C GLU A 442 -10.36 -8.89 -12.69
N GLN A 443 -10.40 -8.70 -11.36
CA GLN A 443 -9.19 -8.57 -10.54
C GLN A 443 -8.36 -9.85 -10.53
N GLU A 444 -8.97 -11.03 -10.39
CA GLU A 444 -8.28 -12.32 -10.54
C GLU A 444 -7.53 -12.40 -11.86
N ARG A 445 -8.20 -12.01 -12.96
CA ARG A 445 -7.60 -12.05 -14.29
C ARG A 445 -6.44 -11.05 -14.44
N LEU A 446 -6.61 -9.82 -13.98
CA LEU A 446 -5.63 -8.74 -14.17
C LEU A 446 -4.45 -8.81 -13.19
N PHE A 447 -4.70 -9.22 -11.94
CA PHE A 447 -3.67 -9.26 -10.89
C PHE A 447 -3.09 -10.65 -10.67
N PHE A 448 -3.91 -11.70 -10.64
CA PHE A 448 -3.51 -13.01 -10.08
C PHE A 448 -3.38 -14.13 -11.12
N ASN A 449 -3.64 -13.85 -12.39
CA ASN A 449 -3.44 -14.84 -13.45
C ASN A 449 -1.95 -15.26 -13.51
N PRO A 450 -1.62 -16.57 -13.42
CA PRO A 450 -0.22 -17.02 -13.39
C PRO A 450 0.59 -16.69 -14.64
N ASP A 451 -0.05 -16.57 -15.81
CA ASP A 451 0.65 -16.39 -17.09
C ASP A 451 0.95 -14.92 -17.36
N PHE A 452 -0.01 -14.03 -17.08
CA PHE A 452 0.08 -12.62 -17.44
C PHE A 452 -0.40 -11.64 -16.37
N GLY A 453 -0.90 -12.11 -15.22
CA GLY A 453 -1.36 -11.25 -14.13
C GLY A 453 -0.24 -10.35 -13.60
N TYR A 454 -0.63 -9.22 -13.03
CA TYR A 454 0.31 -8.22 -12.53
C TYR A 454 1.21 -8.75 -11.42
N LEU A 455 0.67 -9.59 -10.55
CA LEU A 455 1.38 -10.29 -9.48
C LEU A 455 1.75 -11.69 -9.95
N ASP A 456 2.97 -12.07 -9.63
CA ASP A 456 3.53 -13.38 -9.90
C ASP A 456 4.06 -13.97 -8.59
N SER A 457 3.34 -15.00 -8.14
CA SER A 457 3.51 -15.67 -6.85
C SER A 457 4.68 -16.65 -6.84
N GLU A 458 5.44 -16.79 -7.94
CA GLU A 458 6.59 -17.69 -7.98
C GLU A 458 7.56 -17.39 -6.81
N GLY A 459 8.00 -18.43 -6.10
CA GLY A 459 8.86 -18.30 -4.92
C GLY A 459 8.13 -18.03 -3.59
N THR A 460 6.82 -17.77 -3.61
CA THR A 460 6.01 -17.64 -2.37
C THR A 460 5.51 -18.99 -1.85
N GLY A 461 5.48 -20.04 -2.69
CA GLY A 461 4.82 -21.30 -2.37
C GLY A 461 3.29 -21.26 -2.51
N ILE A 462 2.74 -20.21 -3.12
CA ILE A 462 1.33 -20.08 -3.53
C ILE A 462 1.26 -20.38 -5.04
N SER A 463 0.45 -21.34 -5.45
CA SER A 463 0.25 -21.71 -6.86
C SER A 463 -0.80 -20.83 -7.53
N ARG A 464 -1.83 -20.41 -6.78
CA ARG A 464 -2.96 -19.63 -7.28
C ARG A 464 -3.56 -18.76 -6.18
N ILE A 465 -4.07 -17.59 -6.55
CA ILE A 465 -4.84 -16.72 -5.68
C ILE A 465 -6.25 -16.57 -6.24
N LEU A 466 -7.25 -16.76 -5.39
CA LEU A 466 -8.67 -16.61 -5.69
C LEU A 466 -9.30 -15.53 -4.81
N LEU A 467 -10.29 -14.84 -5.37
CA LEU A 467 -11.08 -13.80 -4.71
C LEU A 467 -12.53 -14.23 -4.64
N ARG A 468 -13.13 -14.21 -3.44
CA ARG A 468 -14.53 -14.59 -3.23
C ARG A 468 -15.23 -13.55 -2.36
N ALA A 469 -16.51 -13.31 -2.63
CA ALA A 469 -17.38 -12.53 -1.77
C ALA A 469 -18.41 -13.46 -1.10
N LYS A 470 -18.61 -13.30 0.20
CA LYS A 470 -19.64 -13.99 0.99
C LYS A 470 -20.50 -12.98 1.76
N HIS A 471 -21.74 -13.38 2.06
CA HIS A 471 -22.65 -12.58 2.88
C HIS A 471 -22.33 -12.73 4.37
N ASP A 472 -22.39 -11.64 5.12
CA ASP A 472 -22.21 -11.64 6.58
C ASP A 472 -23.54 -11.27 7.27
N PRO A 473 -24.40 -12.25 7.58
CA PRO A 473 -25.72 -11.99 8.14
C PRO A 473 -25.66 -11.46 9.58
N ASP A 474 -24.58 -11.74 10.30
CA ASP A 474 -24.43 -11.41 11.72
C ASP A 474 -23.82 -10.01 11.93
N HIS A 475 -23.57 -9.26 10.86
CA HIS A 475 -23.06 -7.91 10.97
C HIS A 475 -24.18 -6.94 11.32
N THR A 476 -24.41 -6.74 12.63
CA THR A 476 -25.22 -5.63 13.12
C THR A 476 -24.42 -4.33 12.91
N PRO A 477 -24.91 -3.37 12.10
CA PRO A 477 -24.26 -2.07 12.02
C PRO A 477 -24.22 -1.48 13.43
N ALA A 478 -23.07 -0.93 13.84
CA ALA A 478 -22.97 -0.23 15.11
C ALA A 478 -24.07 0.82 15.17
N SER A 479 -24.94 0.75 16.19
CA SER A 479 -26.01 1.74 16.37
C SER A 479 -25.40 3.14 16.42
N PRO A 480 -25.99 4.12 15.72
CA PRO A 480 -25.48 5.48 15.60
C PRO A 480 -25.34 6.22 16.94
#